data_AF-A0A1V5K9C1-F1
#
_entry.id   AF-A0A1V5K9C1-F1
#
_cell.length_a   1.000
_cell.length_b   1.000
_cell.length_c   1.000
_cell.angle_alpha   90.00
_cell.angle_beta   90.00
_cell.angle_gamma   90.00
#
_symmetry.space_group_name_H-M   'P 1'
#
loop_
_entity.id
_entity.type
_entity.pdbx_description
1 polymer ?
#
loop_
_entity_poly.entity_id
_entity_poly.type
_entity_poly.pdbx_seq_one_letter_code
_entity_poly.pdbx_strand_id
1 'polypeptide(L)'
;MFEKGALEYDSNRTPTLTLTRSGAQAPETVAVEPGDGYSREYDYFISCLQHRQAPQRITPASARQSIEIALAEAQSMTSRKKICL
;
A
#
# COMPACT_ATOMS: atom_id res chain seq x y z
N MET A 1 -8.61 -12.25 -11.76
CA MET A 1 -7.78 -13.12 -10.90
C MET A 1 -6.37 -13.07 -11.46
N PHE A 2 -5.35 -12.75 -10.65
CA PHE A 2 -3.96 -12.73 -11.13
C PHE A 2 -3.45 -14.15 -11.36
N GLU A 3 -2.33 -14.27 -12.06
CA GLU A 3 -1.79 -15.54 -12.59
C GLU A 3 -1.58 -16.60 -11.49
N LYS A 4 -1.26 -16.16 -10.27
CA LYS A 4 -0.96 -17.04 -9.12
C LYS A 4 -2.03 -17.02 -8.03
N GLY A 5 -3.01 -16.13 -8.11
CA GLY A 5 -4.00 -15.92 -7.04
C GLY A 5 -4.35 -14.47 -6.79
N ALA A 6 -4.92 -14.17 -5.62
CA ALA A 6 -5.20 -12.82 -5.15
C ALA A 6 -5.00 -12.74 -3.63
N LEU A 7 -4.51 -11.60 -3.16
CA LEU A 7 -4.50 -11.22 -1.75
C LEU A 7 -5.46 -10.05 -1.59
N GLU A 8 -6.44 -10.22 -0.72
CA GLU A 8 -7.50 -9.23 -0.48
C GLU A 8 -7.38 -8.68 0.94
N TYR A 9 -7.47 -7.35 1.06
CA TYR A 9 -7.52 -6.63 2.32
C TYR A 9 -8.93 -6.11 2.57
N ASP A 10 -9.48 -6.42 3.74
CA ASP A 10 -10.77 -5.91 4.21
C ASP A 10 -10.66 -5.49 5.69
N SER A 11 -10.72 -4.18 5.95
CA SER A 11 -10.62 -3.60 7.29
C SER A 11 -11.81 -3.92 8.21
N ASN A 12 -12.91 -4.46 7.68
CA ASN A 12 -14.10 -4.84 8.45
C ASN A 12 -14.10 -6.32 8.87
N ARG A 13 -13.09 -7.10 8.47
CA ARG A 13 -12.99 -8.54 8.75
C ARG A 13 -11.80 -8.86 9.66
N THR A 14 -11.94 -9.88 10.51
CA THR A 14 -10.82 -10.46 11.26
C THR A 14 -10.76 -11.98 10.99
N PRO A 15 -9.66 -12.50 10.41
CA PRO A 15 -8.47 -11.80 9.92
C PRO A 15 -8.74 -10.89 8.69
N THR A 16 -8.00 -9.79 8.61
CA THR A 16 -8.13 -8.73 7.58
C THR A 16 -7.75 -9.21 6.18
N LEU A 17 -6.78 -10.13 6.09
CA LEU A 17 -6.24 -10.63 4.83
C LEU A 17 -6.82 -12.00 4.45
N THR A 18 -7.22 -12.14 3.18
CA THR A 18 -7.56 -13.44 2.57
C THR A 18 -6.70 -13.68 1.35
N LEU A 19 -6.11 -14.89 1.29
CA LEU A 19 -5.30 -15.35 0.19
C LEU A 19 -6.04 -16.45 -0.57
N THR A 20 -6.29 -16.19 -1.85
CA THR A 20 -6.85 -17.17 -2.78
C THR A 20 -5.76 -17.56 -3.77
N ARG A 21 -5.24 -18.79 -3.71
CA ARG A 21 -4.24 -19.28 -4.68
C ARG A 21 -4.92 -19.88 -5.91
N SER A 22 -4.28 -19.75 -7.07
CA SER A 22 -4.75 -20.43 -8.29
C SER A 22 -4.72 -21.95 -8.09
N GLY A 23 -5.83 -22.62 -8.36
CA GLY A 23 -5.98 -24.07 -8.17
C GLY A 23 -6.22 -24.52 -6.72
N ALA A 24 -6.25 -23.61 -5.74
CA ALA A 24 -6.65 -23.97 -4.39
C ALA A 24 -8.17 -24.21 -4.30
N GLN A 25 -8.57 -25.19 -3.51
CA GLN A 25 -9.98 -25.53 -3.30
C GLN A 25 -10.72 -24.48 -2.47
N ALA A 26 -10.02 -23.76 -1.60
CA ALA A 26 -10.59 -22.73 -0.74
C ALA A 26 -9.59 -21.58 -0.50
N PRO A 27 -10.09 -20.35 -0.26
CA PRO A 27 -9.27 -19.27 0.27
C PRO A 27 -8.79 -19.56 1.69
N GLU A 28 -7.64 -19.00 2.07
CA GLU A 28 -7.12 -19.06 3.44
C GLU A 28 -7.01 -17.66 4.04
N THR A 29 -7.11 -17.56 5.36
CA THR A 29 -6.88 -16.31 6.07
C THR A 29 -5.39 -16.17 6.42
N VAL A 30 -4.87 -14.95 6.32
CA VAL A 30 -3.47 -14.66 6.65
C VAL A 30 -3.42 -13.88 7.96
N ALA A 31 -2.71 -14.42 8.94
CA ALA A 31 -2.44 -13.72 10.18
C ALA A 31 -1.47 -12.55 9.91
N VAL A 32 -1.77 -11.39 10.49
CA VAL A 32 -0.92 -10.21 10.45
C VAL A 32 -0.51 -9.89 11.88
N GLU A 33 0.75 -9.51 12.06
CA GLU A 33 1.23 -9.06 13.36
C GLU A 33 0.36 -7.92 13.91
N PRO A 34 0.16 -7.85 15.24
CA PRO A 34 -0.59 -6.77 15.85
C PRO A 34 0.11 -5.41 15.65
N GLY A 35 -0.68 -4.34 15.69
CA GLY A 35 -0.22 -2.96 15.44
C GLY A 35 -0.89 -2.36 14.21
N ASP A 36 -0.96 -1.03 14.17
CA ASP A 36 -1.61 -0.27 13.10
C ASP A 36 -0.58 0.41 12.18
N GLY A 37 -1.08 1.10 11.14
CA GLY A 37 -0.21 1.80 10.19
C GLY A 37 0.63 2.90 10.83
N TYR A 38 0.09 3.61 11.83
CA TYR A 38 0.75 4.73 12.47
C TYR A 38 1.83 4.27 13.45
N SER A 39 1.53 3.28 14.30
CA SER A 39 2.53 2.75 15.23
C SER A 39 3.73 2.18 14.49
N ARG A 40 3.49 1.44 13.39
CA ARG A 40 4.54 0.89 12.52
C ARG A 40 5.35 1.98 11.80
N GLU A 41 4.72 3.09 11.41
CA GLU A 41 5.41 4.22 10.80
C GLU A 41 6.34 4.92 11.79
N TYR A 42 5.88 5.16 13.03
CA TYR A 42 6.71 5.74 14.08
C TYR A 42 7.88 4.82 14.46
N ASP A 43 7.63 3.52 14.61
CA ASP A 43 8.69 2.54 14.88
C ASP A 43 9.77 2.58 13.79
N TYR A 44 9.37 2.63 12.52
CA TYR A 44 10.29 2.75 11.40
C TYR A 44 11.09 4.06 11.46
N PHE A 45 10.43 5.20 11.70
CA PHE A 45 11.08 6.49 11.80
C PHE A 45 12.12 6.54 12.93
N ILE A 46 11.74 6.08 14.13
CA ILE A 46 12.63 6.01 15.29
C ILE A 46 13.83 5.10 14.99
N SER A 47 13.60 3.96 14.34
CA SER A 47 14.69 3.05 13.96
C SER A 47 15.69 3.72 13.01
N CYS A 48 15.23 4.53 12.05
CA CYS A 48 16.10 5.28 11.14
C CYS A 48 16.99 6.27 11.91
N LEU A 49 16.43 6.97 12.90
CA LEU A 49 17.18 7.90 13.74
C LEU A 49 18.24 7.19 14.58
N GLN A 50 17.87 6.08 15.23
CA GLN A 50 18.77 5.31 16.09
C GLN A 50 19.99 4.77 15.30
N HIS A 51 19.76 4.31 14.08
CA HIS A 51 20.81 3.72 13.23
C HIS A 51 21.50 4.75 12.32
N ARG A 52 21.12 6.03 12.39
CA ARG A 52 21.61 7.10 11.50
C ARG A 52 21.47 6.75 10.02
N GLN A 53 20.34 6.14 9.66
CA GLN A 53 20.03 5.74 8.30
C GLN A 53 18.99 6.68 7.70
N ALA A 54 19.17 7.04 6.42
CA ALA A 54 18.15 7.75 5.67
C ALA A 54 16.95 6.83 5.40
N PRO A 55 15.71 7.32 5.50
CA PRO A 55 14.53 6.52 5.19
C PRO A 55 14.53 6.12 3.70
N GLN A 56 14.18 4.85 3.43
CA GLN A 56 14.06 4.28 2.09
C GLN A 56 12.60 4.06 1.68
N ARG A 57 11.67 4.22 2.62
CA ARG A 57 10.22 4.16 2.41
C ARG A 57 9.65 5.57 2.53
N ILE A 58 8.61 5.87 1.76
CA ILE A 58 7.95 7.19 1.75
C ILE A 58 8.99 8.32 1.58
N THR A 59 9.82 8.19 0.55
CA THR A 59 10.86 9.19 0.24
C THR A 59 10.23 10.48 -0.30
N PRO A 60 10.94 11.62 -0.25
CA PRO A 60 10.47 12.86 -0.86
C PRO A 60 10.12 12.71 -2.35
N ALA A 61 10.90 11.89 -3.08
CA ALA A 61 10.64 11.61 -4.49
C ALA A 61 9.32 10.84 -4.69
N SER A 62 9.03 9.84 -3.84
CA SER A 62 7.74 9.12 -3.91
C SER A 62 6.56 10.02 -3.53
N ALA A 63 6.73 10.90 -2.55
CA ALA A 63 5.69 11.85 -2.17
C ALA A 63 5.38 12.83 -3.31
N ARG A 64 6.42 13.34 -3.99
CA ARG A 64 6.29 14.17 -5.19
C ARG A 64 5.49 13.46 -6.28
N GLN A 65 5.78 12.17 -6.53
CA GLN A 65 5.06 11.37 -7.53
C GLN A 65 3.58 11.21 -7.18
N SER A 66 3.25 10.98 -5.91
CA SER A 66 1.84 10.92 -5.47
C SER A 66 1.10 12.23 -5.74
N ILE A 67 1.74 13.37 -5.47
CA ILE A 67 1.17 14.70 -5.75
C ILE A 67 0.97 14.91 -7.26
N GLU A 68 1.96 14.52 -8.06
CA GLU A 68 1.92 14.59 -9.53
C GLU A 68 0.74 13.78 -10.11
N ILE A 69 0.52 12.56 -9.61
CA ILE A 69 -0.66 11.75 -9.97
C ILE A 69 -1.97 12.47 -9.61
N ALA A 70 -2.11 12.95 -8.38
CA ALA A 70 -3.33 13.60 -7.91
C ALA A 70 -3.67 14.87 -8.72
N LEU A 71 -2.66 15.66 -9.10
CA LEU A 71 -2.83 16.83 -9.96
C LEU A 71 -3.24 16.43 -11.38
N ALA A 72 -2.66 15.37 -11.92
CA ALA A 72 -3.05 14.83 -13.23
C ALA A 72 -4.49 14.29 -13.24
N GLU A 73 -4.94 13.67 -12.14
CA GLU A 73 -6.34 13.25 -11.96
C GLU A 73 -7.28 14.46 -11.94
N ALA A 74 -6.92 15.52 -11.20
CA ALA A 74 -7.69 16.77 -11.19
C ALA A 74 -7.82 17.38 -12.60
N GLN A 75 -6.72 17.44 -13.34
CA GLN A 75 -6.71 17.92 -14.71
C GLN A 75 -7.52 17.01 -15.66
N SER A 76 -7.43 15.69 -15.48
CA SER A 76 -8.20 14.70 -16.23
C SER A 76 -9.70 14.92 -16.05
N MET A 77 -10.16 15.15 -14.82
CA MET A 77 -11.57 15.42 -14.52
C MET A 77 -12.10 16.67 -15.23
N THR A 78 -11.32 17.76 -15.23
CA THR A 78 -11.74 19.01 -15.90
C THR A 78 -11.68 18.89 -17.43
N SER A 79 -10.64 18.25 -17.97
CA SER A 79 -10.41 18.18 -19.42
C SER A 79 -11.13 17.02 -20.12
N ARG A 80 -11.60 16.02 -19.35
CA ARG A 80 -12.14 14.73 -19.82
C ARG A 80 -11.18 13.97 -20.74
N LYS A 81 -9.87 14.12 -20.51
CA LYS A 81 -8.81 13.46 -21.28
C LYS A 81 -7.86 12.76 -20.34
N LYS A 82 -7.31 11.63 -20.78
CA LYS A 82 -6.19 10.98 -20.10
C LYS A 82 -4.98 11.92 -20.10
N ILE A 83 -4.39 12.13 -18.93
CA ILE A 83 -3.12 12.84 -18.76
C ILE A 83 -2.01 11.78 -18.67
N CYS A 84 -0.92 11.96 -19.42
CA CYS A 84 0.28 11.13 -19.31
C CYS A 84 1.25 11.78 -18.33
N LEU A 85 1.81 10.97 -17.44
CA LEU A 85 2.85 11.32 -16.48
C LEU A 85 4.23 10.99 -17.06
#